data_AF-A0A8B8ALN8-F1
#
_entry.id   AF-A0A8B8ALN8-F1
#
_cell.length_a   1.000
_cell.length_b   1.000
_cell.length_c   1.000
_cell.angle_alpha   90.00
_cell.angle_beta   90.00
_cell.angle_gamma   90.00
#
_symmetry.space_group_name_H-M   'P 1'
#
loop_
_entity.id
_entity.type
_entity.pdbx_description
1 polymer ?
#
loop_
_entity_poly.entity_id
_entity_poly.type
_entity_poly.pdbx_seq_one_letter_code
_entity_poly.pdbx_strand_id
1 'polypeptide(L)'
;MTALHQVVLLTFFTSFVCVICTKAEEPWVMVKEMGPIGYQIKSVKKIKQNPDEEESTFVSLIQAPVPTTAENGEELKLVSTQEDGLSAVYEITTVYSDISEYPSYSLTSKTEKLHVELDHLTGRDGEQTDFELNDFQLQVEKRDQAESTMYKMTIRDCEGICYFSTKIGKYTLFGFKEIRDYDDQRKYVKMGPYYGTEGNDKICSIQVNRAALRQDGVNIRSLTFLNDCQAQNLNFIYMATYGLKLI
;
A
#
# COMPACT_ATOMS: atom_id res chain seq x y z
N MET A 1 84.33 7.66 -17.55
CA MET A 1 82.89 7.33 -17.48
C MET A 1 82.23 8.39 -16.62
N THR A 2 81.72 9.48 -17.20
CA THR A 2 80.27 9.70 -17.54
C THR A 2 79.38 9.66 -16.30
N ALA A 3 78.47 10.57 -15.95
CA ALA A 3 78.06 11.93 -16.33
C ALA A 3 77.07 12.35 -15.19
N LEU A 4 77.10 13.58 -14.63
CA LEU A 4 76.17 14.69 -14.95
C LEU A 4 74.67 14.28 -14.83
N HIS A 5 73.84 14.73 -13.88
CA HIS A 5 73.25 16.08 -13.73
C HIS A 5 72.42 16.13 -12.42
N GLN A 6 72.60 17.14 -11.57
CA GLN A 6 71.73 18.34 -11.44
C GLN A 6 70.24 18.11 -11.14
N VAL A 7 69.90 18.44 -9.89
CA VAL A 7 68.71 19.16 -9.39
C VAL A 7 67.65 19.52 -10.43
N VAL A 8 66.41 19.06 -10.22
CA VAL A 8 65.22 19.89 -10.44
C VAL A 8 64.23 19.66 -9.30
N LEU A 9 64.09 20.71 -8.49
CA LEU A 9 62.99 20.94 -7.58
C LEU A 9 61.72 21.06 -8.43
N LEU A 10 60.83 20.06 -8.41
CA LEU A 10 59.48 20.21 -8.95
C LEU A 10 58.48 20.20 -7.80
N THR A 11 58.15 21.42 -7.38
CA THR A 11 56.92 21.78 -6.67
C THR A 11 55.73 21.12 -7.36
N PHE A 12 55.20 20.04 -6.80
CA PHE A 12 53.88 19.53 -7.14
C PHE A 12 52.87 20.01 -6.10
N PHE A 13 52.39 21.24 -6.34
CA PHE A 13 51.03 21.63 -5.99
C PHE A 13 50.08 20.68 -6.74
N THR A 14 49.66 19.60 -6.11
CA THR A 14 48.48 18.85 -6.54
C THR A 14 47.53 18.75 -5.38
N SER A 15 46.58 19.69 -5.42
CA SER A 15 45.18 19.48 -5.07
C SER A 15 44.97 18.83 -3.71
N PHE A 16 44.70 19.67 -2.71
CA PHE A 16 43.61 19.39 -1.81
C PHE A 16 42.39 19.01 -2.67
N VAL A 17 42.18 17.72 -2.88
CA VAL A 17 40.85 17.21 -3.16
C VAL A 17 40.11 17.47 -1.87
N CYS A 18 39.54 18.68 -1.76
CA CYS A 18 38.35 18.87 -0.96
C CYS A 18 37.37 17.85 -1.52
N VAL A 19 37.33 16.67 -0.90
CA VAL A 19 36.16 15.82 -0.95
C VAL A 19 35.08 16.69 -0.34
N ILE A 20 34.37 17.41 -1.20
CA ILE A 20 33.06 17.92 -0.86
C ILE A 20 32.31 16.64 -0.55
N CYS A 21 32.12 16.33 0.73
CA CYS A 21 31.13 15.35 1.14
C CYS A 21 29.80 15.88 0.62
N THR A 22 29.46 15.52 -0.62
CA THR A 22 28.07 15.44 -1.02
C THR A 22 27.44 14.57 0.04
N LYS A 23 26.52 15.12 0.83
CA LYS A 23 25.78 14.37 1.84
C LYS A 23 25.38 13.06 1.18
N ALA A 24 25.89 11.93 1.69
CA ALA A 24 25.51 10.63 1.19
C ALA A 24 23.98 10.60 1.18
N GLU A 25 23.37 10.34 0.02
CA GLU A 25 21.92 10.18 -0.03
C GLU A 25 21.54 9.14 1.02
N GLU A 26 20.52 9.42 1.83
CA GLU A 26 20.16 8.51 2.90
C GLU A 26 19.81 7.14 2.31
N PRO A 27 20.20 6.04 2.97
CA PRO A 27 19.85 4.71 2.49
C PRO A 27 18.34 4.52 2.49
N TRP A 28 17.87 3.54 1.71
CA TRP A 28 16.50 3.05 1.85
C TRP A 28 16.33 2.42 3.23
N VAL A 29 15.23 2.76 3.89
CA VAL A 29 14.82 2.25 5.20
C VAL A 29 13.51 1.51 5.04
N MET A 30 13.45 0.27 5.52
CA MET A 30 12.24 -0.53 5.50
C MET A 30 11.18 0.07 6.43
N VAL A 31 9.98 0.25 5.91
CA VAL A 31 8.78 0.74 6.64
C VAL A 31 7.78 -0.40 6.86
N LYS A 32 7.77 -1.41 5.98
CA LYS A 32 6.99 -2.64 6.12
C LYS A 32 7.79 -3.82 5.58
N GLU A 33 7.81 -4.92 6.34
CA GLU A 33 8.68 -6.08 6.13
C GLU A 33 8.02 -7.22 5.34
N MET A 34 8.87 -8.00 4.66
CA MET A 34 8.61 -8.95 3.57
C MET A 34 7.86 -10.24 3.98
N GLY A 35 6.66 -10.10 4.52
CA GLY A 35 5.72 -11.21 4.73
C GLY A 35 4.48 -11.11 3.84
N PRO A 36 3.55 -12.07 3.95
CA PRO A 36 2.20 -11.93 3.44
C PRO A 36 1.56 -10.65 3.97
N ILE A 37 0.63 -10.07 3.20
CA ILE A 37 -0.22 -9.00 3.71
C ILE A 37 -0.85 -9.41 5.05
N GLY A 38 -1.09 -8.45 5.95
CA GLY A 38 -1.64 -8.74 7.28
C GLY A 38 -3.03 -9.41 7.27
N TYR A 39 -3.66 -9.54 6.11
CA TYR A 39 -4.98 -10.10 5.89
C TYR A 39 -4.91 -11.39 5.08
N GLN A 40 -5.70 -12.38 5.46
CA GLN A 40 -5.88 -13.62 4.71
C GLN A 40 -7.37 -13.99 4.70
N ILE A 41 -7.96 -14.12 3.51
CA ILE A 41 -9.33 -14.62 3.36
C ILE A 41 -9.25 -16.15 3.45
N LYS A 42 -9.75 -16.71 4.55
CA LYS A 42 -9.71 -18.16 4.81
C LYS A 42 -10.82 -18.89 4.09
N SER A 43 -12.03 -18.33 4.14
CA SER A 43 -13.13 -18.90 3.39
C SER A 43 -14.23 -17.89 3.09
N VAL A 44 -15.01 -18.18 2.06
CA VAL A 44 -16.26 -17.49 1.77
C VAL A 44 -17.33 -18.54 1.46
N LYS A 45 -18.48 -18.43 2.13
CA LYS A 45 -19.66 -19.24 1.85
C LYS A 45 -20.84 -18.35 1.49
N LYS A 46 -21.59 -18.75 0.46
CA LYS A 46 -22.86 -18.12 0.09
C LYS A 46 -24.00 -18.91 0.72
N ILE A 47 -24.79 -18.26 1.56
CA ILE A 47 -26.00 -18.81 2.14
C ILE A 47 -27.17 -18.22 1.34
N LYS A 48 -27.83 -19.07 0.54
CA LYS A 48 -29.12 -18.72 -0.07
C LYS A 48 -30.21 -18.95 0.98
N GLN A 49 -30.96 -17.91 1.34
CA GLN A 49 -32.12 -18.08 2.22
C GLN A 49 -33.36 -18.57 1.45
N ASN A 50 -33.48 -18.31 0.15
CA ASN A 50 -34.44 -18.98 -0.75
C ASN A 50 -34.08 -18.80 -2.25
N PRO A 51 -34.55 -19.68 -3.16
CA PRO A 51 -34.45 -19.48 -4.61
C PRO A 51 -35.27 -18.29 -5.14
N ASP A 52 -36.28 -17.86 -4.37
CA ASP A 52 -37.22 -16.78 -4.70
C ASP A 52 -36.86 -15.43 -4.05
N GLU A 53 -35.81 -15.38 -3.21
CA GLU A 53 -35.34 -14.16 -2.57
C GLU A 53 -34.27 -13.49 -3.43
N GLU A 54 -34.41 -12.18 -3.64
CA GLU A 54 -33.42 -11.34 -4.32
C GLU A 54 -32.16 -11.14 -3.47
N GLU A 55 -32.17 -11.56 -2.20
CA GLU A 55 -31.08 -11.40 -1.26
C GLU A 55 -30.17 -12.63 -1.15
N SER A 56 -28.87 -12.39 -1.20
CA SER A 56 -27.82 -13.36 -0.93
C SER A 56 -27.03 -12.93 0.31
N THR A 57 -26.84 -13.86 1.25
CA THR A 57 -25.95 -13.64 2.39
C THR A 57 -24.61 -14.30 2.13
N PHE A 58 -23.53 -13.54 2.27
CA PHE A 58 -22.17 -14.03 2.23
C PHE A 58 -21.59 -13.99 3.63
N VAL A 59 -20.90 -15.06 4.00
CA VAL A 59 -20.16 -15.14 5.25
C VAL A 59 -18.71 -15.43 4.91
N SER A 60 -17.82 -14.54 5.28
CA SER A 60 -16.38 -14.67 5.04
C SER A 60 -15.63 -14.85 6.37
N LEU A 61 -14.73 -15.82 6.42
CA LEU A 61 -13.76 -15.97 7.49
C LEU A 61 -12.43 -15.35 7.07
N ILE A 62 -11.94 -14.41 7.86
CA ILE A 62 -10.77 -13.60 7.51
C ILE A 62 -9.82 -13.58 8.70
N GLN A 63 -8.58 -13.97 8.49
CA GLN A 63 -7.52 -13.69 9.44
C GLN A 63 -6.98 -12.27 9.19
N ALA A 64 -6.92 -11.44 10.23
CA ALA A 64 -6.53 -10.04 10.12
C ALA A 64 -5.75 -9.57 11.36
N PRO A 65 -5.03 -8.44 11.31
CA PRO A 65 -4.21 -7.96 12.42
C PRO A 65 -5.06 -7.33 13.53
N VAL A 66 -4.72 -7.55 14.78
CA VAL A 66 -5.46 -6.99 15.92
C VAL A 66 -5.00 -5.54 16.22
N PRO A 67 -5.92 -4.55 16.37
CA PRO A 67 -7.37 -4.65 16.22
C PRO A 67 -7.83 -4.39 14.76
N THR A 68 -8.81 -5.15 14.29
CA THR A 68 -9.50 -4.91 13.01
C THR A 68 -10.94 -4.44 13.26
N THR A 69 -11.42 -3.49 12.44
CA THR A 69 -12.81 -3.00 12.44
C THR A 69 -13.39 -2.99 11.02
N ALA A 70 -14.69 -3.20 10.89
CA ALA A 70 -15.42 -2.99 9.64
C ALA A 70 -15.83 -1.51 9.48
N GLU A 71 -15.90 -1.00 8.25
CA GLU A 71 -16.18 0.42 7.98
C GLU A 71 -17.63 0.75 7.62
N ASN A 72 -18.38 -0.17 7.00
CA ASN A 72 -19.70 0.12 6.44
C ASN A 72 -20.86 -0.52 7.22
N GLY A 73 -20.64 -0.79 8.52
CA GLY A 73 -21.67 -1.35 9.40
C GLY A 73 -21.91 -2.84 9.23
N GLU A 74 -21.04 -3.55 8.50
CA GLU A 74 -21.05 -5.00 8.43
C GLU A 74 -20.86 -5.64 9.82
N GLU A 75 -21.54 -6.75 10.08
CA GLU A 75 -21.37 -7.47 11.34
C GLU A 75 -20.02 -8.20 11.33
N LEU A 76 -19.05 -7.64 12.04
CA LEU A 76 -17.73 -8.23 12.25
C LEU A 76 -17.67 -8.89 13.62
N LYS A 77 -17.54 -10.22 13.63
CA LYS A 77 -17.48 -11.03 14.83
C LYS A 77 -16.10 -11.65 14.99
N LEU A 78 -15.49 -11.48 16.16
CA LEU A 78 -14.26 -12.17 16.52
C LEU A 78 -14.55 -13.65 16.77
N VAL A 79 -13.93 -14.55 15.99
CA VAL A 79 -14.10 -16.01 16.09
C VAL A 79 -13.02 -16.62 16.98
N SER A 80 -11.77 -16.25 16.74
CA SER A 80 -10.63 -16.73 17.52
C SER A 80 -9.45 -15.77 17.45
N THR A 81 -8.64 -15.74 18.50
CA THR A 81 -7.35 -15.05 18.53
C THR A 81 -6.22 -16.05 18.32
N GLN A 82 -5.22 -15.70 17.52
CA GLN A 82 -4.03 -16.54 17.38
C GLN A 82 -3.16 -16.45 18.64
N GLU A 83 -2.35 -17.49 18.90
CA GLU A 83 -1.47 -17.56 20.07
C GLU A 83 -0.42 -16.43 20.10
N ASP A 84 -0.09 -15.86 18.94
CA ASP A 84 0.85 -14.75 18.80
C ASP A 84 0.31 -13.42 19.35
N GLY A 85 -1.01 -13.29 19.54
CA GLY A 85 -1.69 -12.05 19.91
C GLY A 85 -1.59 -10.93 18.87
N LEU A 86 -1.05 -11.20 17.68
CA LEU A 86 -0.87 -10.25 16.58
C LEU A 86 -2.01 -10.32 15.57
N SER A 87 -2.59 -11.50 15.40
CA SER A 87 -3.68 -11.74 14.44
C SER A 87 -4.85 -12.49 15.07
N ALA A 88 -6.01 -12.36 14.44
CA ALA A 88 -7.24 -13.01 14.85
C ALA A 88 -8.07 -13.39 13.62
N VAL A 89 -8.90 -14.42 13.77
CA VAL A 89 -9.92 -14.79 12.76
C VAL A 89 -11.20 -14.08 13.10
N TYR A 90 -11.73 -13.35 12.12
CA TYR A 90 -12.99 -12.66 12.15
C TYR A 90 -13.96 -13.33 11.17
N GLU A 91 -15.24 -13.34 11.52
CA GLU A 91 -16.35 -13.66 10.65
C GLU A 91 -17.01 -12.34 10.27
N ILE A 92 -17.13 -12.08 8.97
CA ILE A 92 -17.88 -10.94 8.44
C ILE A 92 -19.08 -11.46 7.67
N THR A 93 -20.25 -10.90 7.96
CA THR A 93 -21.49 -11.23 7.25
C THR A 93 -21.93 -10.02 6.42
N THR A 94 -22.11 -10.24 5.12
CA THR A 94 -22.64 -9.26 4.18
C THR A 94 -23.93 -9.77 3.56
N VAL A 95 -25.00 -8.99 3.68
CA VAL A 95 -26.30 -9.26 3.05
C VAL A 95 -26.39 -8.36 1.83
N TYR A 96 -26.82 -8.93 0.71
CA TYR A 96 -26.76 -8.25 -0.57
C TYR A 96 -27.96 -8.57 -1.45
N SER A 97 -28.68 -7.54 -1.90
CA SER A 97 -30.01 -7.65 -2.52
C SER A 97 -30.09 -7.27 -4.00
N ASP A 98 -29.05 -6.65 -4.57
CA ASP A 98 -29.10 -6.08 -5.92
C ASP A 98 -28.14 -6.81 -6.85
N ILE A 99 -28.62 -7.54 -7.85
CA ILE A 99 -27.72 -8.27 -8.77
C ILE A 99 -26.78 -7.38 -9.62
N SER A 100 -26.93 -6.05 -9.58
CA SER A 100 -26.16 -5.10 -10.38
C SER A 100 -24.89 -4.55 -9.75
N GLU A 101 -24.65 -4.77 -8.45
CA GLU A 101 -23.38 -4.46 -7.80
C GLU A 101 -22.76 -5.74 -7.17
N TYR A 102 -21.50 -5.63 -6.74
CA TYR A 102 -20.79 -6.74 -6.14
C TYR A 102 -20.90 -6.67 -4.61
N PRO A 103 -21.25 -7.79 -3.93
CA PRO A 103 -21.17 -7.86 -2.48
C PRO A 103 -19.77 -7.47 -2.03
N SER A 104 -19.65 -6.49 -1.13
CA SER A 104 -18.34 -5.99 -0.73
C SER A 104 -18.26 -5.73 0.77
N TYR A 105 -17.04 -5.73 1.28
CA TYR A 105 -16.75 -5.33 2.65
C TYR A 105 -15.41 -4.61 2.76
N SER A 106 -15.26 -3.80 3.81
CA SER A 106 -14.01 -3.09 4.11
C SER A 106 -13.55 -3.34 5.54
N LEU A 107 -12.29 -3.72 5.69
CA LEU A 107 -11.62 -3.93 6.98
C LEU A 107 -10.44 -2.98 7.15
N THR A 108 -10.29 -2.42 8.34
CA THR A 108 -9.17 -1.53 8.67
C THR A 108 -8.52 -1.96 9.99
N SER A 109 -7.18 -1.97 10.00
CA SER A 109 -6.33 -2.27 11.15
C SER A 109 -5.12 -1.34 11.17
N LYS A 110 -5.10 -0.41 12.12
CA LYS A 110 -4.04 0.62 12.30
C LYS A 110 -3.73 1.38 11.00
N THR A 111 -2.70 0.94 10.28
CA THR A 111 -2.19 1.54 9.04
C THR A 111 -2.65 0.81 7.78
N GLU A 112 -3.31 -0.34 7.92
CA GLU A 112 -3.64 -1.24 6.81
C GLU A 112 -5.14 -1.26 6.61
N LYS A 113 -5.57 -1.31 5.34
CA LYS A 113 -6.96 -1.46 4.95
C LYS A 113 -7.06 -2.51 3.86
N LEU A 114 -8.10 -3.33 3.91
CA LEU A 114 -8.48 -4.25 2.86
C LEU A 114 -9.94 -3.96 2.45
N HIS A 115 -10.16 -3.75 1.16
CA HIS A 115 -11.49 -3.74 0.56
C HIS A 115 -11.61 -4.95 -0.36
N VAL A 116 -12.72 -5.68 -0.26
CA VAL A 116 -12.97 -6.87 -1.07
C VAL A 116 -14.34 -6.73 -1.72
N GLU A 117 -14.38 -6.92 -3.04
CA GLU A 117 -15.58 -7.09 -3.84
C GLU A 117 -15.64 -8.56 -4.29
N LEU A 118 -16.69 -9.25 -3.88
CA LEU A 118 -16.93 -10.65 -4.21
C LEU A 118 -17.66 -10.74 -5.55
N ASP A 119 -17.30 -11.72 -6.38
CA ASP A 119 -18.09 -12.00 -7.57
C ASP A 119 -19.45 -12.61 -7.17
N HIS A 120 -20.51 -12.35 -7.93
CA HIS A 120 -21.85 -12.92 -7.71
C HIS A 120 -21.90 -14.46 -7.66
N LEU A 121 -20.93 -15.13 -8.30
CA LEU A 121 -20.73 -16.59 -8.33
C LEU A 121 -19.93 -17.11 -7.14
N THR A 122 -19.32 -16.23 -6.35
CA THR A 122 -18.56 -16.61 -5.14
C THR A 122 -19.42 -17.49 -4.24
N GLY A 123 -18.86 -18.62 -3.81
CA GLY A 123 -19.53 -19.58 -2.94
C GLY A 123 -20.78 -20.25 -3.52
N ARG A 124 -21.05 -20.14 -4.84
CA ARG A 124 -22.23 -20.74 -5.49
C ARG A 124 -22.29 -22.25 -5.34
N ASP A 125 -21.14 -22.91 -5.46
CA ASP A 125 -21.01 -24.37 -5.45
C ASP A 125 -20.51 -24.93 -4.11
N GLY A 126 -20.57 -24.12 -3.04
CA GLY A 126 -20.12 -24.48 -1.70
C GLY A 126 -19.18 -23.45 -1.07
N GLU A 127 -18.56 -23.80 0.05
CA GLU A 127 -17.52 -22.97 0.67
C GLU A 127 -16.26 -22.95 -0.21
N GLN A 128 -15.71 -21.76 -0.44
CA GLN A 128 -14.46 -21.54 -1.18
C GLN A 128 -13.35 -21.13 -0.20
N THR A 129 -12.13 -21.64 -0.39
CA THR A 129 -11.05 -21.54 0.62
C THR A 129 -9.66 -21.20 0.05
N ASP A 130 -9.55 -20.84 -1.23
CA ASP A 130 -8.27 -20.60 -1.91
C ASP A 130 -8.36 -19.31 -2.73
N PHE A 131 -7.63 -18.27 -2.31
CA PHE A 131 -7.74 -16.91 -2.83
C PHE A 131 -6.36 -16.37 -3.16
N GLU A 132 -6.14 -15.93 -4.40
CA GLU A 132 -4.85 -15.40 -4.89
C GLU A 132 -4.31 -14.27 -4.01
N LEU A 133 -5.20 -13.44 -3.44
CA LEU A 133 -4.86 -12.37 -2.48
C LEU A 133 -3.98 -12.84 -1.32
N ASN A 134 -4.14 -14.08 -0.87
CA ASN A 134 -3.43 -14.63 0.28
C ASN A 134 -1.94 -14.85 0.02
N ASP A 135 -1.55 -14.97 -1.26
CA ASP A 135 -0.16 -15.21 -1.65
C ASP A 135 0.64 -13.91 -1.81
N PHE A 136 -0.02 -12.75 -1.70
CA PHE A 136 0.65 -11.47 -1.94
C PHE A 136 1.65 -11.14 -0.85
N GLN A 137 2.86 -10.82 -1.29
CA GLN A 137 3.91 -10.29 -0.43
C GLN A 137 4.11 -8.82 -0.74
N LEU A 138 4.28 -8.03 0.32
CA LEU A 138 4.41 -6.59 0.20
C LEU A 138 5.57 -6.08 1.05
N GLN A 139 6.43 -5.28 0.41
CA GLN A 139 7.51 -4.56 1.06
C GLN A 139 7.36 -3.08 0.78
N VAL A 140 7.58 -2.25 1.81
CA VAL A 140 7.65 -0.79 1.63
C VAL A 140 8.92 -0.25 2.21
N GLU A 141 9.61 0.56 1.41
CA GLU A 141 10.84 1.23 1.76
C GLU A 141 10.66 2.75 1.60
N LYS A 142 11.39 3.50 2.43
CA LYS A 142 11.42 4.96 2.42
C LYS A 142 12.86 5.43 2.27
N ARG A 143 13.06 6.47 1.46
CA ARG A 143 14.34 7.16 1.34
C ARG A 143 14.12 8.66 1.42
N ASP A 144 14.82 9.32 2.33
CA ASP A 144 14.79 10.77 2.46
C ASP A 144 15.94 11.41 1.66
N GLN A 145 15.60 12.45 0.92
CA GLN A 145 16.54 13.31 0.19
C GLN A 145 16.43 14.74 0.73
N ALA A 146 17.38 15.62 0.38
CA ALA A 146 17.43 16.99 0.93
C ALA A 146 16.08 17.73 0.90
N GLU A 147 15.34 17.61 -0.21
CA GLU A 147 14.09 18.35 -0.45
C GLU A 147 12.86 17.44 -0.63
N SER A 148 13.04 16.12 -0.68
CA SER A 148 11.95 15.19 -0.94
C SER A 148 12.04 13.91 -0.11
N THR A 149 10.95 13.16 -0.06
CA THR A 149 10.90 11.80 0.48
C THR A 149 10.37 10.89 -0.62
N MET A 150 11.06 9.79 -0.88
CA MET A 150 10.63 8.74 -1.78
C MET A 150 10.09 7.56 -0.96
N TYR A 151 8.93 7.07 -1.32
CA TYR A 151 8.43 5.77 -0.87
C TYR A 151 8.41 4.81 -2.06
N LYS A 152 8.82 3.57 -1.83
CA LYS A 152 8.84 2.49 -2.82
C LYS A 152 8.11 1.30 -2.22
N MET A 153 7.09 0.81 -2.91
CA MET A 153 6.42 -0.44 -2.62
C MET A 153 6.84 -1.47 -3.67
N THR A 154 7.19 -2.65 -3.19
CA THR A 154 7.40 -3.85 -4.01
C THR A 154 6.30 -4.84 -3.66
N ILE A 155 5.58 -5.31 -4.66
CA ILE A 155 4.51 -6.30 -4.55
C ILE A 155 4.92 -7.53 -5.35
N ARG A 156 4.75 -8.71 -4.79
CA ARG A 156 4.95 -9.98 -5.48
C ARG A 156 3.63 -10.74 -5.56
N ASP A 157 3.51 -11.55 -6.62
CA ASP A 157 2.40 -12.48 -6.85
C ASP A 157 1.03 -11.80 -7.00
N CYS A 158 1.00 -10.54 -7.46
CA CYS A 158 -0.23 -9.85 -7.83
C CYS A 158 -0.06 -9.09 -9.16
N GLU A 159 -0.91 -9.41 -10.14
CA GLU A 159 -1.05 -8.67 -11.39
C GLU A 159 -2.07 -7.53 -11.21
N GLY A 160 -1.65 -6.47 -10.51
CA GLY A 160 -2.55 -5.38 -10.10
C GLY A 160 -2.39 -4.07 -10.85
N ILE A 161 -3.17 -3.05 -10.46
CA ILE A 161 -2.89 -1.62 -10.73
C ILE A 161 -2.47 -0.94 -9.42
N CYS A 162 -1.42 -0.12 -9.48
CA CYS A 162 -0.93 0.64 -8.33
C CYS A 162 -1.30 2.09 -8.48
N TYR A 163 -1.77 2.69 -7.40
CA TYR A 163 -2.02 4.12 -7.32
C TYR A 163 -1.85 4.57 -5.87
N PHE A 164 -2.13 5.83 -5.62
CA PHE A 164 -2.09 6.38 -4.28
C PHE A 164 -3.29 7.27 -4.04
N SER A 165 -3.67 7.37 -2.79
CA SER A 165 -4.63 8.36 -2.30
C SER A 165 -3.92 9.29 -1.34
N THR A 166 -4.23 10.58 -1.43
CA THR A 166 -3.63 11.60 -0.57
C THR A 166 -4.66 12.64 -0.18
N LYS A 167 -4.51 13.22 1.00
CA LYS A 167 -5.26 14.41 1.44
C LYS A 167 -4.26 15.47 1.84
N ILE A 168 -4.25 16.58 1.10
CA ILE A 168 -3.23 17.64 1.22
C ILE A 168 -3.94 18.97 1.44
N GLY A 169 -3.44 19.82 2.32
CA GLY A 169 -4.13 21.06 2.66
C GLY A 169 -3.44 21.93 3.68
N LYS A 170 -4.12 23.01 4.07
CA LYS A 170 -3.62 23.96 5.07
C LYS A 170 -4.56 24.02 6.26
N TYR A 171 -4.00 24.15 7.46
CA TYR A 171 -4.80 24.50 8.62
C TYR A 171 -5.17 25.98 8.57
N THR A 172 -6.45 26.26 8.71
CA THR A 172 -7.01 27.61 8.78
C THR A 172 -7.74 27.78 10.11
N LEU A 173 -8.18 29.01 10.42
CA LEU A 173 -9.03 29.28 11.58
C LEU A 173 -10.36 28.49 11.55
N PHE A 174 -10.79 28.00 10.38
CA PHE A 174 -12.01 27.22 10.19
C PHE A 174 -11.74 25.71 10.02
N GLY A 175 -10.53 25.25 10.31
CA GLY A 175 -10.11 23.86 10.19
C GLY A 175 -9.25 23.59 8.94
N PHE A 176 -9.11 22.31 8.61
CA PHE A 176 -8.26 21.85 7.51
C PHE A 176 -8.92 22.12 6.16
N LYS A 177 -8.34 23.03 5.38
CA LYS A 177 -8.76 23.33 4.01
C LYS A 177 -7.96 22.48 3.05
N GLU A 178 -8.59 21.43 2.55
CA GLU A 178 -8.03 20.51 1.56
C GLU A 178 -7.89 21.17 0.17
N ILE A 179 -6.78 20.90 -0.49
CA ILE A 179 -6.54 21.22 -1.90
C ILE A 179 -7.19 20.10 -2.70
N ARG A 180 -8.31 20.40 -3.36
CA ARG A 180 -9.11 19.40 -4.09
C ARG A 180 -8.64 19.17 -5.52
N ASP A 181 -8.07 20.18 -6.15
CA ASP A 181 -7.58 20.07 -7.52
C ASP A 181 -6.41 19.09 -7.57
N TYR A 182 -6.49 18.13 -8.48
CA TYR A 182 -5.53 17.03 -8.54
C TYR A 182 -4.19 17.48 -9.14
N ASP A 183 -4.20 18.42 -10.09
CA ASP A 183 -2.97 18.95 -10.67
C ASP A 183 -2.23 19.86 -9.68
N ASP A 184 -2.96 20.62 -8.85
CA ASP A 184 -2.36 21.35 -7.72
C ASP A 184 -1.72 20.42 -6.69
N GLN A 185 -2.34 19.26 -6.43
CA GLN A 185 -1.79 18.26 -5.50
C GLN A 185 -0.48 17.64 -6.01
N ARG A 186 -0.31 17.49 -7.34
CA ARG A 186 0.89 16.93 -7.98
C ARG A 186 2.17 17.74 -7.74
N LYS A 187 2.03 19.02 -7.37
CA LYS A 187 3.15 19.84 -6.90
C LYS A 187 3.81 19.26 -5.64
N TYR A 188 3.01 18.65 -4.77
CA TYR A 188 3.43 18.16 -3.46
C TYR A 188 3.65 16.65 -3.42
N VAL A 189 2.78 15.89 -4.08
CA VAL A 189 2.83 14.42 -4.08
C VAL A 189 2.51 13.91 -5.48
N LYS A 190 3.38 13.08 -6.04
CA LYS A 190 3.19 12.47 -7.36
C LYS A 190 3.73 11.05 -7.40
N MET A 191 3.30 10.29 -8.41
CA MET A 191 3.95 9.02 -8.74
C MET A 191 5.44 9.27 -8.98
N GLY A 192 6.27 8.45 -8.35
CA GLY A 192 7.71 8.47 -8.49
C GLY A 192 8.17 7.81 -9.80
N PRO A 193 9.48 7.91 -10.11
CA PRO A 193 10.05 7.32 -11.33
C PRO A 193 10.10 5.78 -11.32
N TYR A 194 9.93 5.14 -10.15
CA TYR A 194 9.94 3.69 -10.01
C TYR A 194 8.52 3.14 -10.13
N TYR A 195 8.00 3.16 -11.35
CA TYR A 195 6.74 2.51 -11.71
C TYR A 195 7.03 1.50 -12.83
N GLY A 196 6.86 0.21 -12.55
CA GLY A 196 7.17 -0.85 -13.52
C GLY A 196 7.33 -2.21 -12.86
N THR A 197 7.80 -3.18 -13.64
CA THR A 197 8.10 -4.54 -13.16
C THR A 197 9.62 -4.77 -13.09
N GLU A 198 10.08 -5.44 -12.04
CA GLU A 198 11.47 -5.92 -11.90
C GLU A 198 11.43 -7.43 -11.62
N GLY A 199 11.70 -8.25 -12.63
CA GLY A 199 11.44 -9.68 -12.56
C GLY A 199 9.94 -9.98 -12.44
N ASN A 200 9.55 -10.76 -11.44
CA ASN A 200 8.15 -11.06 -11.10
C ASN A 200 7.53 -10.04 -10.14
N ASP A 201 8.31 -9.04 -9.71
CA ASP A 201 7.86 -8.07 -8.73
C ASP A 201 7.32 -6.83 -9.44
N LYS A 202 6.24 -6.28 -8.91
CA LYS A 202 5.68 -5.00 -9.33
C LYS A 202 6.14 -3.92 -8.36
N ILE A 203 6.69 -2.84 -8.92
CA ILE A 203 7.26 -1.73 -8.15
C ILE A 203 6.45 -0.47 -8.39
N CYS A 204 6.06 0.16 -7.28
CA CYS A 204 5.25 1.37 -7.25
C CYS A 204 5.92 2.40 -6.34
N SER A 205 5.98 3.66 -6.75
CA SER A 205 6.64 4.69 -5.94
C SER A 205 5.88 5.99 -5.87
N ILE A 206 6.05 6.68 -4.74
CA ILE A 206 5.48 8.00 -4.47
C ILE A 206 6.63 8.93 -4.09
N GLN A 207 6.66 10.11 -4.69
CA GLN A 207 7.54 11.19 -4.29
C GLN A 207 6.76 12.27 -3.56
N VAL A 208 7.22 12.63 -2.36
CA VAL A 208 6.72 13.74 -1.56
C VAL A 208 7.73 14.90 -1.64
N ASN A 209 7.32 16.03 -2.20
CA ASN A 209 8.12 17.25 -2.26
C ASN A 209 8.00 18.04 -0.95
N ARG A 210 8.92 17.76 -0.01
CA ARG A 210 8.96 18.40 1.32
C ARG A 210 9.28 19.88 1.23
N ALA A 211 10.10 20.31 0.26
CA ALA A 211 10.41 21.71 0.06
C ALA A 211 9.18 22.53 -0.36
N ALA A 212 8.39 22.05 -1.33
CA ALA A 212 7.17 22.72 -1.77
C ALA A 212 6.12 22.79 -0.64
N LEU A 213 5.93 21.69 0.10
CA LEU A 213 5.03 21.67 1.27
C LEU A 213 5.42 22.75 2.30
N ARG A 214 6.71 22.86 2.63
CA ARG A 214 7.22 23.88 3.57
C ARG A 214 7.06 25.29 3.04
N GLN A 215 7.43 25.52 1.78
CA GLN A 215 7.35 26.84 1.14
C GLN A 215 5.93 27.38 1.14
N ASP A 216 4.95 26.52 0.88
CA ASP A 216 3.55 26.93 0.79
C ASP A 216 2.79 26.81 2.13
N GLY A 217 3.41 26.26 3.18
CA GLY A 217 2.75 26.01 4.47
C GLY A 217 1.62 24.98 4.38
N VAL A 218 1.79 23.97 3.52
CA VAL A 218 0.84 22.87 3.26
C VAL A 218 1.29 21.61 4.01
N ASN A 219 0.33 20.82 4.46
CA ASN A 219 0.55 19.55 5.14
C ASN A 219 -0.17 18.41 4.43
N ILE A 220 0.45 17.23 4.48
CA ILE A 220 -0.19 15.96 4.10
C ILE A 220 -0.91 15.42 5.34
N ARG A 221 -2.22 15.22 5.24
CA ARG A 221 -3.06 14.64 6.30
C ARG A 221 -3.12 13.11 6.21
N SER A 222 -3.07 12.58 5.00
CA SER A 222 -2.99 11.14 4.76
C SER A 222 -2.26 10.89 3.46
N LEU A 223 -1.41 9.87 3.44
CA LEU A 223 -0.82 9.34 2.23
C LEU A 223 -0.94 7.81 2.29
N THR A 224 -1.67 7.24 1.32
CA THR A 224 -1.95 5.82 1.28
C THR A 224 -1.53 5.26 -0.06
N PHE A 225 -0.76 4.20 -0.01
CA PHE A 225 -0.47 3.33 -1.14
C PHE A 225 -1.64 2.39 -1.39
N LEU A 226 -2.09 2.25 -2.63
CA LEU A 226 -3.19 1.39 -3.01
C LEU A 226 -2.74 0.42 -4.12
N ASN A 227 -3.07 -0.85 -3.94
CA ASN A 227 -2.89 -1.87 -4.96
C ASN A 227 -4.18 -2.66 -5.12
N ASP A 228 -4.73 -2.63 -6.32
CA ASP A 228 -5.85 -3.47 -6.70
C ASP A 228 -5.30 -4.78 -7.22
N CYS A 229 -5.85 -5.91 -6.79
CA CYS A 229 -5.64 -7.17 -7.44
C CYS A 229 -6.93 -7.75 -7.95
N GLN A 230 -6.90 -8.15 -9.21
CA GLN A 230 -7.98 -8.85 -9.88
C GLN A 230 -7.64 -10.33 -9.88
N ALA A 231 -8.57 -11.17 -9.45
CA ALA A 231 -8.36 -12.61 -9.55
C ALA A 231 -8.36 -13.01 -11.03
N GLN A 232 -7.42 -13.85 -11.46
CA GLN A 232 -7.43 -14.38 -12.82
C GLN A 232 -8.65 -15.29 -13.06
N ASN A 233 -9.23 -15.85 -11.98
CA ASN A 233 -10.45 -16.64 -11.99
C ASN A 233 -11.60 -15.89 -11.33
N LEU A 234 -12.54 -15.40 -12.16
CA LEU A 234 -13.68 -14.56 -11.75
C LEU A 234 -14.69 -15.24 -10.79
N ASN A 235 -14.51 -16.51 -10.43
CA ASN A 235 -15.47 -17.22 -9.57
C ASN A 235 -15.26 -16.99 -8.05
N PHE A 236 -14.25 -16.21 -7.64
CA PHE A 236 -13.83 -16.10 -6.23
C PHE A 236 -13.88 -14.67 -5.67
N ILE A 237 -13.16 -13.75 -6.29
CA ILE A 237 -13.07 -12.35 -5.90
C ILE A 237 -13.08 -11.54 -7.19
N TYR A 238 -13.99 -10.59 -7.30
CA TYR A 238 -14.01 -9.67 -8.43
C TYR A 238 -12.84 -8.70 -8.33
N MET A 239 -12.65 -8.10 -7.15
CA MET A 239 -11.56 -7.16 -6.89
C MET A 239 -11.18 -7.15 -5.41
N ALA A 240 -9.88 -7.09 -5.11
CA ALA A 240 -9.39 -6.78 -3.77
C ALA A 240 -8.44 -5.58 -3.81
N THR A 241 -8.74 -4.53 -3.06
CA THR A 241 -7.89 -3.35 -2.92
C THR A 241 -7.21 -3.37 -1.57
N TYR A 242 -5.89 -3.52 -1.56
CA TYR A 242 -5.09 -3.37 -0.35
C TYR A 242 -4.56 -1.94 -0.24
N GLY A 243 -4.70 -1.37 0.96
CA GLY A 243 -4.24 -0.03 1.29
C GLY A 243 -3.26 -0.01 2.46
N LEU A 244 -2.12 0.68 2.28
CA LEU A 244 -1.16 0.95 3.35
C LEU A 244 -0.97 2.46 3.55
N LYS A 245 -1.35 2.95 4.73
CA LYS A 245 -1.14 4.33 5.17
C LYS A 245 0.31 4.55 5.60
N LEU A 246 0.96 5.53 4.99
CA LEU A 246 2.38 5.87 5.21
C LEU A 246 2.60 6.96 6.26
N ILE A 247 1.63 7.86 6.41
CA ILE A 247 1.67 9.06 7.29
C ILE A 247 0.28 9.28 7.87
#